data_AF-A0A414B5A1-F1
#
_entry.id   AF-A0A414B5A1-F1
#
_cell.length_a   1.000
_cell.length_b   1.000
_cell.length_c   1.000
_cell.angle_alpha   90.00
_cell.angle_beta   90.00
_cell.angle_gamma   90.00
#
_symmetry.space_group_name_H-M   'P 1'
#
loop_
_entity.id
_entity.type
_entity.pdbx_description
1 polymer ?
#
loop_
_entity_poly.entity_id
_entity_poly.type
_entity_poly.pdbx_seq_one_letter_code
_entity_poly.pdbx_strand_id
1 'polypeptide(L)'
;MIFLVTQFTVVAKADRQKRDCAETYKIMQESHLYSDSNKSTEMLIEKIEEKAKVAGISKDEKQILLRIAMAEAEGEGVYGKAYVIRVVLNRVQSEEFPDTIKKVVFQKNQFSPVRDNGRYWDVEPDAECYEAYNMIENGWDESAGALYFSRTGSSPWMQENTTFLYEVGNHSFYR
;
A
#
# COMPACT_ATOMS: atom_id res chain seq x y z
N MET A 1 60.97 -50.86 -1.70
CA MET A 1 60.20 -50.14 -0.65
C MET A 1 59.64 -48.85 -1.23
N ILE A 2 58.64 -48.93 -2.13
CA ILE A 2 57.98 -47.76 -2.72
C ILE A 2 56.56 -48.17 -3.10
N PHE A 3 55.58 -48.04 -2.20
CA PHE A 3 54.14 -47.99 -2.53
C PHE A 3 53.38 -47.63 -1.23
N LEU A 4 53.36 -46.35 -0.84
CA LEU A 4 52.48 -45.89 0.26
C LEU A 4 52.08 -44.40 0.18
N VAL A 5 52.54 -43.63 -0.81
CA VAL A 5 52.28 -42.17 -0.85
C VAL A 5 51.01 -41.78 -1.63
N THR A 6 50.40 -42.71 -2.36
CA THR A 6 49.27 -42.41 -3.26
C THR A 6 47.89 -42.57 -2.62
N GLN A 7 47.74 -43.28 -1.49
CA GLN A 7 46.43 -43.45 -0.85
C GLN A 7 46.06 -42.27 0.07
N PHE A 8 47.04 -41.60 0.68
CA PHE A 8 46.79 -40.46 1.60
C PHE A 8 46.33 -39.18 0.88
N THR A 9 46.83 -38.91 -0.33
CA THR A 9 46.49 -37.68 -1.06
C THR A 9 45.12 -37.72 -1.73
N VAL A 10 44.64 -38.90 -2.14
CA VAL A 10 43.30 -39.08 -2.71
C VAL A 10 42.20 -38.87 -1.64
N VAL A 11 42.41 -39.40 -0.43
CA VAL A 11 41.48 -39.22 0.70
C VAL A 11 41.40 -37.75 1.12
N ALA A 12 42.55 -37.06 1.23
CA ALA A 12 42.57 -35.64 1.61
C ALA A 12 41.89 -34.70 0.58
N LYS A 13 41.96 -35.01 -0.73
CA LYS A 13 41.24 -34.24 -1.76
C LYS A 13 39.73 -34.47 -1.72
N ALA A 14 39.29 -35.72 -1.51
CA ALA A 14 37.87 -36.06 -1.38
C ALA A 14 37.23 -35.39 -0.14
N ASP A 15 37.95 -35.32 0.97
CA ASP A 15 37.48 -34.66 2.20
C ASP A 15 37.51 -33.12 2.14
N ARG A 16 38.37 -32.54 1.29
CA ARG A 16 38.39 -31.09 1.04
C ARG A 16 37.21 -30.67 0.15
N GLN A 17 36.95 -31.43 -0.89
CA GLN A 17 35.84 -31.17 -1.82
C GLN A 17 34.45 -31.37 -1.16
N LYS A 18 34.33 -32.28 -0.18
CA LYS A 18 33.10 -32.43 0.62
C LYS A 18 32.88 -31.29 1.62
N ARG A 19 33.93 -30.67 2.15
CA ARG A 19 33.84 -29.53 3.07
C ARG A 19 33.42 -28.24 2.34
N ASP A 20 33.96 -28.00 1.15
CA ASP A 20 33.62 -26.81 0.35
C ASP A 20 32.15 -26.84 -0.15
N CYS A 21 31.59 -28.02 -0.44
CA CYS A 21 30.17 -28.17 -0.80
C CYS A 21 29.20 -27.98 0.39
N ALA A 22 29.62 -28.33 1.61
CA ALA A 22 28.80 -28.14 2.82
C ALA A 22 28.79 -26.67 3.27
N GLU A 23 29.93 -25.99 3.14
CA GLU A 23 30.06 -24.56 3.43
C GLU A 23 29.22 -23.71 2.46
N THR A 24 29.29 -24.03 1.17
CA THR A 24 28.49 -23.35 0.13
C THR A 24 26.98 -23.62 0.26
N TYR A 25 26.58 -24.82 0.70
CA TYR A 25 25.17 -25.14 0.96
C TYR A 25 24.63 -24.39 2.19
N LYS A 26 25.46 -24.13 3.20
CA LYS A 26 25.12 -23.30 4.36
C LYS A 26 24.95 -21.83 3.97
N ILE A 27 25.83 -21.33 3.10
CA ILE A 27 25.76 -19.96 2.54
C ILE A 27 24.52 -19.77 1.66
N MET A 28 24.10 -20.80 0.89
CA MET A 28 22.86 -20.77 0.10
C MET A 28 21.58 -20.92 0.96
N GLN A 29 21.63 -21.68 2.06
CA GLN A 29 20.51 -21.80 2.99
C GLN A 29 20.31 -20.52 3.82
N GLU A 30 21.40 -19.83 4.18
CA GLU A 30 21.33 -18.54 4.87
C GLU A 30 20.83 -17.41 3.93
N SER A 31 21.17 -17.41 2.64
CA SER A 31 20.71 -16.35 1.71
C SER A 31 19.19 -16.32 1.47
N HIS A 32 18.50 -17.46 1.57
CA HIS A 32 17.05 -17.55 1.35
C HIS A 32 16.23 -17.19 2.62
N LEU A 33 16.75 -17.50 3.81
CA LEU A 33 16.19 -17.04 5.10
C LEU A 33 16.44 -15.54 5.36
N TYR A 34 17.48 -14.98 4.73
CA TYR A 34 17.85 -13.56 4.82
C TYR A 34 17.00 -12.66 3.91
N SER A 35 16.53 -13.15 2.76
CA SER A 35 15.66 -12.36 1.88
C SER A 35 14.24 -12.23 2.44
N ASP A 36 13.73 -13.27 3.08
CA ASP A 36 12.36 -13.30 3.61
C ASP A 36 12.23 -12.48 4.91
N SER A 37 13.26 -12.46 5.76
CA SER A 37 13.27 -11.62 6.97
C SER A 37 13.32 -10.13 6.62
N ASN A 38 14.15 -9.73 5.65
CA ASN A 38 14.23 -8.33 5.21
C ASN A 38 12.92 -7.84 4.60
N LYS A 39 12.27 -8.66 3.76
CA LYS A 39 10.98 -8.31 3.15
C LYS A 39 9.86 -8.21 4.21
N SER A 40 9.90 -9.09 5.21
CA SER A 40 8.96 -9.05 6.34
C SER A 40 9.20 -7.83 7.23
N THR A 41 10.45 -7.44 7.48
CA THR A 41 10.76 -6.25 8.26
C THR A 41 10.46 -4.96 7.49
N GLU A 42 10.72 -4.91 6.19
CA GLU A 42 10.34 -3.77 5.34
C GLU A 42 8.83 -3.55 5.34
N MET A 43 8.05 -4.63 5.16
CA MET A 43 6.58 -4.56 5.24
C MET A 43 6.09 -4.11 6.63
N LEU A 44 6.75 -4.54 7.71
CA LEU A 44 6.41 -4.08 9.07
C LEU A 44 6.76 -2.61 9.29
N ILE A 45 7.89 -2.15 8.76
CA ILE A 45 8.31 -0.75 8.82
C ILE A 45 7.31 0.13 8.07
N GLU A 46 6.95 -0.23 6.84
CA GLU A 46 5.94 0.48 6.05
C GLU A 46 4.62 0.61 6.82
N LYS A 47 4.15 -0.49 7.42
CA LYS A 47 2.91 -0.51 8.21
C LYS A 47 2.99 0.33 9.48
N ILE A 48 4.16 0.42 10.11
CA ILE A 48 4.40 1.27 11.28
C ILE A 48 4.42 2.75 10.87
N GLU A 49 5.11 3.09 9.78
CA GLU A 49 5.21 4.45 9.25
C GLU A 49 3.83 4.96 8.81
N GLU A 50 3.06 4.11 8.13
CA GLU A 50 1.69 4.41 7.73
C GLU A 50 0.80 4.68 8.95
N LYS A 51 0.85 3.78 9.95
CA LYS A 51 0.08 3.96 11.19
C LYS A 51 0.47 5.24 11.94
N ALA A 52 1.76 5.57 11.97
CA ALA A 52 2.24 6.81 12.59
C ALA A 52 1.75 8.05 11.84
N LYS A 53 1.72 8.02 10.49
CA LYS A 53 1.14 9.11 9.68
C LYS A 53 -0.35 9.28 9.94
N VAL A 54 -1.12 8.20 9.95
CA VAL A 54 -2.56 8.26 10.22
C VAL A 54 -2.83 8.77 11.63
N ALA A 55 -2.05 8.36 12.63
CA ALA A 55 -2.12 8.88 13.99
C ALA A 55 -1.74 10.36 14.11
N GLY A 56 -0.96 10.89 13.15
CA GLY A 56 -0.56 12.29 13.07
C GLY A 56 -1.57 13.21 12.39
N ILE A 57 -2.69 12.69 11.88
CA ILE A 57 -3.72 13.47 11.20
C ILE A 57 -4.42 14.41 12.19
N SER A 58 -4.43 15.70 11.88
CA SER A 58 -5.09 16.71 12.70
C SER A 58 -6.62 16.57 12.68
N LYS A 59 -7.30 17.15 13.67
CA LYS A 59 -8.78 17.14 13.71
C LYS A 59 -9.39 17.76 12.45
N ASP A 60 -8.78 18.81 11.91
CA ASP A 60 -9.26 19.49 10.71
C ASP A 60 -9.07 18.62 9.46
N GLU A 61 -7.94 17.93 9.34
CA GLU A 61 -7.71 16.98 8.25
C GLU A 61 -8.63 15.76 8.32
N LYS A 62 -8.89 15.24 9.52
CA LYS A 62 -9.89 14.19 9.74
C LYS A 62 -11.26 14.65 9.24
N GLN A 63 -11.68 15.87 9.55
CA GLN A 63 -12.95 16.42 9.03
C GLN A 63 -12.95 16.55 7.52
N ILE A 64 -11.83 16.93 6.90
CA ILE A 64 -11.70 16.96 5.44
C ILE A 64 -11.91 15.57 4.84
N LEU A 65 -11.25 14.55 5.39
CA LEU A 65 -11.35 13.16 4.93
C LEU A 65 -12.77 12.59 5.07
N LEU A 66 -13.40 12.83 6.21
CA LEU A 66 -14.77 12.36 6.46
C LEU A 66 -15.77 13.00 5.50
N ARG A 67 -15.67 14.32 5.28
CA ARG A 67 -16.57 15.04 4.37
C ARG A 67 -16.37 14.64 2.92
N ILE A 68 -15.13 14.45 2.46
CA ILE A 68 -14.91 14.00 1.08
C ILE A 68 -15.40 12.58 0.85
N ALA A 69 -15.21 11.68 1.83
CA ALA A 69 -15.75 10.32 1.77
C ALA A 69 -17.28 10.31 1.72
N MET A 70 -17.94 11.15 2.52
CA MET A 70 -19.39 11.35 2.45
C MET A 70 -19.82 11.85 1.07
N ALA A 71 -19.16 12.88 0.54
CA ALA A 71 -19.56 13.51 -0.71
C ALA A 71 -19.37 12.60 -1.95
N GLU A 72 -18.33 11.76 -1.96
CA GLU A 72 -17.99 10.88 -3.09
C GLU A 72 -18.63 9.48 -2.99
N ALA A 73 -18.85 8.97 -1.78
CA ALA A 73 -19.24 7.58 -1.53
C ALA A 73 -20.47 7.45 -0.61
N GLU A 74 -21.39 8.42 -0.65
CA GLU A 74 -22.68 8.29 0.02
C GLU A 74 -23.45 7.07 -0.51
N GLY A 75 -23.84 6.17 0.38
CA GLY A 75 -24.56 4.93 0.03
C GLY A 75 -23.67 3.74 -0.38
N GLU A 76 -22.35 3.90 -0.45
CA GLU A 76 -21.41 2.80 -0.77
C GLU A 76 -20.99 1.97 0.46
N GLY A 77 -21.53 2.30 1.64
CA GLY A 77 -21.20 1.67 2.93
C GLY A 77 -19.81 2.02 3.46
N VAL A 78 -19.45 1.40 4.59
CA VAL A 78 -18.17 1.64 5.29
C VAL A 78 -16.97 1.41 4.38
N TYR A 79 -16.93 0.29 3.66
CA TYR A 79 -15.78 -0.05 2.80
C TYR A 79 -15.61 0.93 1.63
N GLY A 80 -16.69 1.29 0.91
CA GLY A 80 -16.60 2.25 -0.19
C GLY A 80 -16.05 3.61 0.26
N LYS A 81 -16.52 4.10 1.42
CA LYS A 81 -16.00 5.33 2.06
C LYS A 81 -14.53 5.17 2.45
N ALA A 82 -14.14 4.02 3.00
CA ALA A 82 -12.76 3.74 3.40
C ALA A 82 -11.81 3.77 2.19
N TYR A 83 -12.21 3.18 1.06
CA TYR A 83 -11.41 3.23 -0.17
C TYR A 83 -11.20 4.65 -0.71
N VAL A 84 -12.21 5.53 -0.65
CA VAL A 84 -12.04 6.94 -1.04
C VAL A 84 -11.03 7.64 -0.12
N ILE A 85 -11.12 7.42 1.19
CA ILE A 85 -10.14 7.97 2.16
C ILE A 85 -8.74 7.45 1.83
N ARG A 86 -8.59 6.15 1.53
CA ARG A 86 -7.30 5.56 1.14
C ARG A 86 -6.72 6.18 -0.12
N VAL A 87 -7.52 6.45 -1.16
CA VAL A 87 -7.02 7.13 -2.36
C VAL A 87 -6.42 8.50 -2.00
N VAL A 88 -7.05 9.28 -1.12
CA VAL A 88 -6.51 10.57 -0.67
C VAL A 88 -5.17 10.37 0.05
N LEU A 89 -5.08 9.39 0.97
CA LEU A 89 -3.85 9.12 1.72
C LEU A 89 -2.73 8.58 0.82
N ASN A 90 -3.03 7.70 -0.12
CA ASN A 90 -2.09 7.18 -1.12
C ASN A 90 -1.54 8.31 -1.99
N ARG A 91 -2.37 9.29 -2.37
CA ARG A 91 -1.91 10.50 -3.07
C ARG A 91 -0.95 11.31 -2.21
N VAL A 92 -1.27 11.55 -0.93
CA VAL A 92 -0.34 12.26 -0.02
C VAL A 92 1.01 11.54 0.13
N GLN A 93 1.05 10.22 -0.05
CA GLN A 93 2.27 9.42 0.00
C GLN A 93 3.01 9.34 -1.34
N SER A 94 2.35 9.62 -2.45
CA SER A 94 2.93 9.58 -3.78
C SER A 94 3.61 10.90 -4.14
N GLU A 95 4.77 10.82 -4.80
CA GLU A 95 5.51 11.99 -5.30
C GLU A 95 4.78 12.71 -6.45
N GLU A 96 3.77 12.07 -7.05
CA GLU A 96 2.98 12.63 -8.17
C GLU A 96 1.95 13.67 -7.70
N PHE A 97 1.65 13.71 -6.39
CA PHE A 97 0.58 14.52 -5.83
C PHE A 97 1.07 15.43 -4.70
N PRO A 98 0.26 16.42 -4.29
CA PRO A 98 0.58 17.24 -3.14
C PRO A 98 0.74 16.43 -1.84
N ASP A 99 1.63 16.91 -0.98
CA ASP A 99 2.08 16.30 0.27
C ASP A 99 1.14 16.49 1.48
N THR A 100 -0.06 17.02 1.29
CA THR A 100 -1.02 17.26 2.40
C THR A 100 -2.44 16.96 1.98
N ILE A 101 -3.25 16.46 2.92
CA ILE A 101 -4.67 16.09 2.70
C ILE A 101 -5.44 17.28 2.12
N LYS A 102 -5.25 18.47 2.68
CA LYS A 102 -5.90 19.69 2.20
C LYS A 102 -5.53 19.98 0.75
N LYS A 103 -4.24 19.94 0.38
CA LYS A 103 -3.85 20.24 -1.01
C LYS A 103 -4.38 19.18 -1.98
N VAL A 104 -4.41 17.89 -1.60
CA VAL A 104 -4.95 16.81 -2.45
C VAL A 104 -6.46 16.98 -2.68
N VAL A 105 -7.24 17.17 -1.61
CA VAL A 105 -8.71 17.25 -1.71
C VAL A 105 -9.15 18.53 -2.42
N PHE A 106 -8.50 19.66 -2.15
CA PHE A 106 -8.84 20.95 -2.78
C PHE A 106 -8.05 21.24 -4.07
N GLN A 107 -7.34 20.25 -4.62
CA GLN A 107 -6.68 20.41 -5.91
C GLN A 107 -7.72 20.62 -7.01
N LYS A 108 -7.50 21.65 -7.84
CA LYS A 108 -8.43 22.02 -8.90
C LYS A 108 -8.74 20.83 -9.82
N ASN A 109 -10.03 20.56 -10.01
CA ASN A 109 -10.57 19.49 -10.86
C ASN A 109 -10.27 18.04 -10.44
N GLN A 110 -9.72 17.79 -9.24
CA GLN A 110 -9.47 16.41 -8.80
C GLN A 110 -10.70 15.75 -8.17
N PHE A 111 -11.42 16.49 -7.33
CA PHE A 111 -12.66 16.02 -6.70
C PHE A 111 -13.81 16.91 -7.13
N SER A 112 -14.80 16.32 -7.79
CA SER A 112 -15.94 17.09 -8.33
C SER A 112 -16.82 17.74 -7.25
N PRO A 113 -17.04 17.12 -6.06
CA PRO A 113 -17.83 17.72 -4.98
C PRO A 113 -17.19 18.94 -4.33
N VAL A 114 -15.89 19.17 -4.51
CA VAL A 114 -15.14 20.25 -3.85
C VAL A 114 -15.22 21.57 -4.63
N ARG A 115 -15.73 21.55 -5.87
CA ARG A 115 -15.97 22.75 -6.67
C ARG A 115 -16.86 23.76 -5.94
N ASP A 116 -16.88 25.00 -6.41
CA ASP A 116 -17.74 26.05 -5.86
C ASP A 116 -19.21 25.58 -5.85
N ASN A 117 -19.87 25.64 -4.69
CA ASN A 117 -21.23 25.11 -4.45
C ASN A 117 -21.37 23.60 -4.74
N GLY A 118 -20.28 22.84 -4.67
CA GLY A 118 -20.30 21.39 -4.76
C GLY A 118 -20.75 20.72 -3.47
N ARG A 119 -21.15 19.45 -3.58
CA ARG A 119 -21.74 18.65 -2.49
C ARG A 119 -20.88 18.59 -1.22
N TYR A 120 -19.56 18.75 -1.31
CA TYR A 120 -18.66 18.75 -0.16
C TYR A 120 -19.05 19.79 0.91
N TRP A 121 -19.62 20.92 0.49
CA TRP A 121 -19.95 22.04 1.38
C TRP A 121 -21.28 21.85 2.13
N ASP A 122 -22.13 20.93 1.66
CA ASP A 122 -23.50 20.73 2.15
C ASP A 122 -23.69 19.40 2.91
N VAL A 123 -22.73 18.48 2.81
CA VAL A 123 -22.82 17.17 3.46
C VAL A 123 -22.26 17.18 4.88
N GLU A 124 -22.89 16.39 5.73
CA GLU A 124 -22.36 16.04 7.05
C GLU A 124 -21.98 14.55 7.07
N PRO A 125 -20.78 14.20 7.58
CA PRO A 125 -20.36 12.79 7.64
C PRO A 125 -21.28 11.96 8.52
N ASP A 126 -21.72 10.82 7.98
CA ASP A 126 -22.50 9.82 8.70
C ASP A 126 -21.63 8.89 9.58
N ALA A 127 -22.28 8.01 10.35
CA ALA A 127 -21.59 7.06 11.22
C ALA A 127 -20.63 6.12 10.45
N GLU A 128 -20.99 5.75 9.21
CA GLU A 128 -20.16 4.89 8.37
C GLU A 128 -18.86 5.60 7.95
N CYS A 129 -18.87 6.93 7.75
CA CYS A 129 -17.65 7.70 7.50
C CYS A 129 -16.68 7.60 8.68
N TYR A 130 -17.19 7.73 9.91
CA TYR A 130 -16.36 7.61 11.11
C TYR A 130 -15.85 6.19 11.31
N GLU A 131 -16.68 5.17 11.05
CA GLU A 131 -16.26 3.78 11.11
C GLU A 131 -15.17 3.47 10.08
N ALA A 132 -15.33 3.95 8.84
CA ALA A 132 -14.35 3.81 7.78
C ALA A 132 -13.00 4.45 8.16
N TYR A 133 -13.03 5.67 8.71
CA TYR A 133 -11.82 6.33 9.19
C TYR A 133 -11.16 5.55 10.35
N ASN A 134 -11.95 5.09 11.31
CA ASN A 134 -11.45 4.30 12.44
C ASN A 134 -10.82 2.97 11.99
N MET A 135 -11.35 2.32 10.95
CA MET A 135 -10.72 1.12 10.37
C MET A 135 -9.31 1.43 9.87
N ILE A 136 -9.16 2.57 9.17
CA ILE A 136 -7.86 3.03 8.65
C ILE A 136 -6.91 3.40 9.79
N GLU A 137 -7.39 4.07 10.85
CA GLU A 137 -6.59 4.34 12.06
C GLU A 137 -6.07 3.04 12.71
N ASN A 138 -6.84 1.96 12.59
CA ASN A 138 -6.47 0.64 13.09
C ASN A 138 -5.60 -0.18 12.10
N GLY A 139 -5.19 0.42 10.97
CA GLY A 139 -4.25 -0.17 10.02
C GLY A 139 -4.91 -1.02 8.93
N TRP A 140 -6.18 -0.77 8.63
CA TRP A 140 -6.83 -1.33 7.45
C TRP A 140 -6.35 -0.60 6.19
N ASP A 141 -5.78 -1.35 5.25
CA ASP A 141 -5.54 -0.91 3.88
C ASP A 141 -5.66 -2.10 2.91
N GLU A 142 -6.76 -2.14 2.17
CA GLU A 142 -6.95 -3.07 1.05
C GLU A 142 -6.96 -2.32 -0.30
N SER A 143 -6.49 -1.07 -0.31
CA SER A 143 -6.58 -0.19 -1.48
C SER A 143 -5.67 -0.59 -2.64
N ALA A 144 -4.78 -1.57 -2.43
CA ALA A 144 -3.71 -1.94 -3.36
C ALA A 144 -2.93 -0.71 -3.89
N GLY A 145 -2.84 0.35 -3.06
CA GLY A 145 -2.28 1.65 -3.41
C GLY A 145 -2.92 2.30 -4.64
N ALA A 146 -4.26 2.26 -4.73
CA ALA A 146 -5.03 2.98 -5.73
C ALA A 146 -4.82 4.50 -5.61
N LEU A 147 -4.64 5.16 -6.76
CA LEU A 147 -4.46 6.61 -6.87
C LEU A 147 -5.66 7.30 -7.54
N TYR A 148 -6.53 6.53 -8.19
CA TYR A 148 -7.69 7.04 -8.91
C TYR A 148 -8.92 6.17 -8.67
N PHE A 149 -10.10 6.77 -8.82
CA PHE A 149 -11.37 6.06 -8.86
C PHE A 149 -12.38 6.81 -9.74
N SER A 150 -13.32 6.08 -10.32
CA SER A 150 -14.47 6.65 -11.02
C SER A 150 -15.69 5.79 -10.77
N ARG A 151 -16.87 6.36 -11.01
CA ARG A 151 -18.06 5.54 -11.20
C ARG A 151 -17.80 4.49 -12.29
N THR A 152 -18.16 3.24 -12.02
CA THR A 152 -17.95 2.13 -12.95
C THR A 152 -18.53 2.43 -14.33
N GLY A 153 -17.71 2.25 -15.37
CA GLY A 153 -18.08 2.51 -16.76
C GLY A 153 -18.24 3.98 -17.16
N SER A 154 -17.89 4.95 -16.30
CA SER A 154 -18.12 6.37 -16.58
C SER A 154 -16.92 7.13 -17.17
N SER A 155 -15.72 6.55 -17.15
CA SER A 155 -14.49 7.22 -17.60
C SER A 155 -13.68 6.34 -18.55
N PRO A 156 -13.88 6.47 -19.87
CA PRO A 156 -13.03 5.81 -20.88
C PRO A 156 -11.56 6.21 -20.74
N TRP A 157 -11.29 7.48 -20.45
CA TRP A 157 -9.92 7.97 -20.27
C TRP A 157 -9.19 7.22 -19.16
N MET A 158 -9.84 6.95 -18.01
CA MET A 158 -9.20 6.17 -16.95
C MET A 158 -8.91 4.73 -17.40
N GLN A 159 -9.85 4.10 -18.10
CA GLN A 159 -9.65 2.73 -18.61
C GLN A 159 -8.48 2.63 -19.60
N GLU A 160 -8.21 3.69 -20.36
CA GLU A 160 -7.15 3.72 -21.37
C GLU A 160 -5.80 4.20 -20.84
N ASN A 161 -5.76 4.99 -19.77
CA ASN A 161 -4.55 5.69 -19.30
C ASN A 161 -4.10 5.29 -17.90
N THR A 162 -4.84 4.42 -17.21
CA THR A 162 -4.50 3.94 -15.87
C THR A 162 -4.67 2.42 -15.78
N THR A 163 -4.05 1.81 -14.78
CA THR A 163 -4.13 0.37 -14.54
C THR A 163 -5.31 0.07 -13.62
N PHE A 164 -6.30 -0.66 -14.13
CA PHE A 164 -7.42 -1.13 -13.32
C PHE A 164 -6.94 -2.08 -12.21
N LEU A 165 -7.45 -1.88 -10.99
CA LEU A 165 -7.13 -2.70 -9.83
C LEU A 165 -8.29 -3.60 -9.42
N TYR A 166 -9.44 -3.00 -9.07
CA TYR A 166 -10.62 -3.70 -8.57
C TYR A 166 -11.87 -2.78 -8.60
N GLU A 167 -13.04 -3.36 -8.36
CA GLU A 167 -14.31 -2.63 -8.18
C GLU A 167 -14.89 -2.87 -6.80
N VAL A 168 -15.45 -1.81 -6.20
CA VAL A 168 -16.17 -1.87 -4.92
C VAL A 168 -17.42 -1.01 -5.08
N GLY A 169 -18.58 -1.63 -4.90
CA GLY A 169 -19.86 -0.97 -5.12
C GLY A 169 -19.97 -0.42 -6.55
N ASN A 170 -20.22 0.88 -6.68
CA ASN A 170 -20.31 1.56 -7.97
C ASN A 170 -19.01 2.27 -8.38
N HIS A 171 -17.89 1.97 -7.74
CA HIS A 171 -16.58 2.54 -8.04
C HIS A 171 -15.61 1.50 -8.63
N SER A 172 -14.94 1.88 -9.71
CA SER A 172 -13.74 1.21 -10.22
C SER A 172 -12.50 1.98 -9.76
N PHE A 173 -11.49 1.28 -9.25
CA PHE A 173 -10.24 1.85 -8.71
C PHE A 173 -9.04 1.53 -9.61
N TYR A 174 -8.10 2.46 -9.69
CA TYR A 174 -6.97 2.41 -10.61
C TYR A 174 -5.66 2.92 -10.00
N ARG A 175 -4.54 2.56 -10.62
CA ARG A 175 -3.19 3.10 -10.37
C ARG A 175 -2.56 3.60 -11.66
#